data_AF-T1C5Q7-F1
#
_entry.id   AF-T1C5Q7-F1
#
_cell.length_a   1.000
_cell.length_b   1.000
_cell.length_c   1.000
_cell.angle_alpha   90.00
_cell.angle_beta   90.00
_cell.angle_gamma   90.00
#
_symmetry.space_group_name_H-M   'P 1'
#
loop_
_entity.id
_entity.type
_entity.pdbx_description
1 polymer ?
#
loop_
_entity_poly.entity_id
_entity_poly.type
_entity_poly.pdbx_seq_one_letter_code
_entity_poly.pdbx_strand_id
1 'polypeptide(L)'
;MDLHRELNLRKTQDLGWMYEVSKCAPQEALRDLDRAYRNFFEGRGRHPRFHSRHSPRSSFRLTGSVKVERDHITLPRIGRVQLKERGYLPATAHPRSVTVPERAGRWYVSLAVEEERRSLVPPMGEAVGVDLGIHALATVSDGTVIENPRSLAAWTRKLQHLQREVSRKKKGSRNREKAKARWSRCHAKVADLRKDALHQATTMLAKTKPV
;
A
#
# COMPACT_ATOMS: atom_id res chain seq x y z
N MET A 1 10.83 -20.92 -15.43
CA MET A 1 11.52 -21.87 -14.53
C MET A 1 13.01 -21.58 -14.43
N ASP A 2 13.64 -21.04 -15.48
CA ASP A 2 15.10 -20.88 -15.55
C ASP A 2 15.67 -19.82 -14.59
N LEU A 3 14.99 -18.67 -14.41
CA LEU A 3 15.45 -17.61 -13.51
C LEU A 3 15.55 -18.05 -12.04
N HIS A 4 14.73 -18.99 -11.60
CA HIS A 4 14.81 -19.49 -10.22
C HIS A 4 16.03 -20.37 -10.00
N ARG A 5 16.33 -21.24 -10.97
CA ARG A 5 17.52 -22.10 -10.95
C ARG A 5 18.79 -21.26 -11.02
N GLU A 6 18.82 -20.30 -11.94
CA GLU A 6 19.93 -19.35 -12.10
C GLU A 6 20.20 -18.54 -10.82
N LEU A 7 19.14 -18.00 -10.20
CA LEU A 7 19.27 -17.28 -8.95
C LEU A 7 19.88 -18.15 -7.84
N ASN A 8 19.52 -19.44 -7.76
CA ASN A 8 20.05 -20.33 -6.73
C ASN A 8 21.54 -20.65 -6.95
N LEU A 9 22.00 -20.77 -8.20
CA LEU A 9 23.42 -20.93 -8.51
C LEU A 9 24.22 -19.67 -8.14
N ARG A 10 23.68 -18.48 -8.45
CA ARG A 10 24.33 -17.21 -8.11
C ARG A 10 24.41 -16.94 -6.60
N LYS A 11 23.44 -17.41 -5.81
CA LYS A 11 23.49 -17.30 -4.33
C LYS A 11 24.75 -17.91 -3.73
N THR A 12 25.22 -19.02 -4.27
CA THR A 12 26.43 -19.70 -3.76
C THR A 12 27.72 -19.09 -4.28
N GLN A 13 27.66 -18.26 -5.32
CA GLN A 13 28.83 -17.65 -5.96
C GLN A 13 29.03 -16.20 -5.51
N ASP A 14 28.11 -15.32 -5.91
CA ASP A 14 28.27 -13.86 -5.82
C ASP A 14 27.14 -13.14 -5.05
N LEU A 15 26.09 -13.86 -4.66
CA LEU A 15 24.92 -13.31 -3.96
C LEU A 15 24.73 -13.90 -2.55
N GLY A 16 25.82 -14.16 -1.82
CA GLY A 16 25.79 -14.75 -0.48
C GLY A 16 24.96 -13.96 0.55
N TRP A 17 24.89 -12.64 0.43
CA TRP A 17 24.05 -11.78 1.27
C TRP A 17 22.56 -12.19 1.24
N MET A 18 22.10 -12.89 0.18
CA MET A 18 20.70 -13.34 0.09
C MET A 18 20.33 -14.38 1.15
N TYR A 19 21.30 -15.03 1.80
CA TYR A 19 21.05 -15.94 2.93
C TYR A 19 20.67 -15.19 4.22
N GLU A 20 21.03 -13.92 4.33
CA GLU A 20 20.69 -13.04 5.45
C GLU A 20 19.22 -12.61 5.41
N VAL A 21 18.62 -12.54 4.21
CA VAL A 21 17.22 -12.16 4.02
C VAL A 21 16.30 -13.38 3.90
N SER A 22 14.99 -13.14 3.96
CA SER A 22 14.03 -14.22 3.74
C SER A 22 14.07 -14.67 2.28
N LYS A 23 14.17 -15.99 2.06
CA LYS A 23 14.14 -16.61 0.73
C LYS A 23 12.94 -16.18 -0.13
N CYS A 24 11.85 -15.77 0.52
CA CYS A 24 10.59 -15.41 -0.12
C CYS A 24 10.70 -14.08 -0.88
N ALA A 25 11.42 -13.09 -0.33
CA ALA A 25 11.52 -11.77 -0.93
C ALA A 25 12.08 -11.80 -2.37
N PRO A 26 13.23 -12.45 -2.66
CA PRO A 26 13.73 -12.53 -4.03
C PRO A 26 12.90 -13.46 -4.92
N GLN A 27 12.27 -14.51 -4.37
CA GLN A 27 11.38 -15.39 -5.14
C GLN A 27 10.12 -14.65 -5.60
N GLU A 28 9.50 -13.85 -4.73
CA GLU A 28 8.34 -13.02 -5.08
C GLU A 28 8.72 -11.93 -6.07
N ALA A 29 9.91 -11.32 -5.97
CA ALA A 29 10.38 -10.37 -6.97
C ALA A 29 10.49 -10.98 -8.38
N LEU A 30 10.91 -12.25 -8.50
CA LEU A 30 10.90 -12.97 -9.78
C LEU A 30 9.48 -13.24 -10.29
N ARG A 31 8.53 -13.58 -9.39
CA ARG A 31 7.11 -13.78 -9.75
C ARG A 31 6.46 -12.47 -10.21
N ASP A 32 6.76 -11.36 -9.55
CA ASP A 32 6.30 -10.03 -9.93
C ASP A 32 6.88 -9.60 -11.29
N LEU A 33 8.15 -9.91 -11.56
CA LEU A 33 8.79 -9.66 -12.86
C LEU A 33 8.13 -10.46 -13.98
N ASP A 34 7.91 -11.74 -13.78
CA ASP A 34 7.24 -12.63 -14.73
C ASP A 34 5.81 -12.12 -15.03
N ARG A 35 5.03 -11.78 -13.99
CA ARG A 35 3.71 -11.16 -14.17
C ARG A 35 3.79 -9.84 -14.95
N ALA A 36 4.79 -8.99 -14.69
CA ALA A 36 4.95 -7.72 -15.37
C ALA A 36 5.24 -7.90 -16.86
N TYR A 37 6.08 -8.87 -17.25
CA TYR A 37 6.32 -9.19 -18.66
C TYR A 37 5.09 -9.79 -19.34
N ARG A 38 4.37 -10.71 -18.70
CA ARG A 38 3.09 -11.23 -19.25
C ARG A 38 2.12 -10.10 -19.55
N ASN A 39 1.93 -9.19 -18.60
CA ASN A 39 1.06 -8.02 -18.80
C ASN A 39 1.56 -7.10 -19.91
N PHE A 40 2.88 -6.95 -20.09
CA PHE A 40 3.44 -6.18 -21.20
C PHE A 40 3.14 -6.81 -22.56
N PHE A 41 3.38 -8.12 -22.71
CA PHE A 41 3.13 -8.82 -23.97
C PHE A 41 1.63 -8.90 -24.32
N GLU A 42 0.77 -8.97 -23.32
CA GLU A 42 -0.69 -8.93 -23.49
C GLU A 42 -1.24 -7.50 -23.66
N GLY A 43 -0.39 -6.47 -23.74
CA GLY A 43 -0.81 -5.07 -23.91
C GLY A 43 -1.51 -4.43 -22.70
N ARG A 44 -1.57 -5.13 -21.56
CA ARG A 44 -2.16 -4.65 -20.30
C ARG A 44 -1.22 -3.78 -19.47
N GLY A 45 0.06 -3.72 -19.85
CA GLY A 45 1.10 -3.02 -19.11
C GLY A 45 2.20 -2.44 -20.01
N ARG A 46 3.00 -1.54 -19.43
CA ARG A 46 4.22 -1.04 -20.07
C ARG A 46 5.39 -1.98 -19.80
N HIS A 47 6.46 -1.84 -20.58
CA HIS A 47 7.68 -2.61 -20.39
C HIS A 47 8.17 -2.49 -18.92
N PRO A 48 8.49 -3.62 -18.25
CA PRO A 48 8.97 -3.61 -16.88
C PRO A 48 10.24 -2.75 -16.70
N ARG A 49 10.40 -2.16 -15.53
CA ARG A 49 11.56 -1.33 -15.18
C ARG A 49 12.19 -1.83 -13.89
N PHE A 50 13.51 -1.76 -13.78
CA PHE A 50 14.21 -2.08 -12.55
C PHE A 50 13.76 -1.19 -11.39
N HIS A 51 13.67 -1.78 -10.21
CA HIS A 51 13.45 -1.03 -8.98
C HIS A 51 14.64 -0.11 -8.71
N SER A 52 14.35 1.10 -8.23
CA SER A 52 15.37 2.04 -7.77
C SER A 52 15.35 2.12 -6.26
N ARG A 53 16.53 2.18 -5.63
CA ARG A 53 16.67 2.52 -4.21
C ARG A 53 16.04 3.87 -3.86
N HIS A 54 15.90 4.75 -4.85
CA HIS A 54 15.27 6.07 -4.71
C HIS A 54 13.79 6.05 -5.09
N SER A 55 13.20 4.88 -5.30
CA SER A 55 11.76 4.75 -5.51
C SER A 55 11.02 5.26 -4.26
N PRO A 56 10.00 6.12 -4.41
CA PRO A 56 9.20 6.60 -3.28
C PRO A 56 8.26 5.52 -2.71
N ARG A 57 8.22 4.35 -3.35
CA ARG A 57 7.48 3.17 -2.93
C ARG A 57 8.42 1.98 -3.01
N SER A 58 8.83 1.48 -1.86
CA SER A 58 9.52 0.20 -1.76
C SER A 58 8.63 -0.76 -0.99
N SER A 59 8.65 -2.03 -1.38
CA SER A 59 7.88 -3.06 -0.69
C SER A 59 8.53 -4.40 -0.93
N PHE A 60 8.38 -5.30 0.02
CA PHE A 60 8.73 -6.70 -0.17
C PHE A 60 7.59 -7.58 0.33
N ARG A 61 7.46 -8.75 -0.31
CA ARG A 61 6.49 -9.76 0.07
C ARG A 61 7.20 -10.90 0.78
N LEU A 62 6.63 -11.33 1.89
CA LEU A 62 7.02 -12.50 2.65
C LEU A 62 5.90 -13.53 2.59
N THR A 63 6.28 -14.78 2.44
CA THR A 63 5.42 -15.96 2.56
C THR A 63 5.99 -16.86 3.65
N GLY A 64 5.15 -17.67 4.30
CA GLY A 64 5.59 -18.59 5.36
C GLY A 64 5.08 -18.19 6.75
N SER A 65 5.80 -18.61 7.79
CA SER A 65 5.40 -18.50 9.20
C SER A 65 5.41 -17.06 9.70
N VAL A 66 4.31 -16.36 9.46
CA VAL A 66 4.00 -15.09 10.11
C VAL A 66 3.09 -15.36 11.29
N LYS A 67 3.45 -14.82 12.45
CA LYS A 67 2.62 -14.85 13.65
C LYS A 67 2.11 -13.46 13.96
N VAL A 68 0.79 -13.32 14.05
CA VAL A 68 0.11 -12.06 14.38
C VAL A 68 -0.31 -12.11 15.84
N GLU A 69 0.11 -11.12 16.61
CA GLU A 69 -0.30 -10.92 18.00
C GLU A 69 -1.08 -9.59 18.10
N ARG A 70 -1.65 -9.29 19.28
CA ARG A 70 -2.46 -8.07 19.47
C ARG A 70 -1.67 -6.79 19.16
N ASP A 71 -0.42 -6.71 19.56
CA ASP A 71 0.41 -5.51 19.45
C ASP A 71 1.76 -5.77 18.76
N HIS A 72 1.99 -6.99 18.28
CA HIS A 72 3.22 -7.38 17.60
C HIS A 72 2.92 -8.25 16.38
N ILE A 73 3.87 -8.27 15.45
CA ILE A 73 3.93 -9.23 14.35
C ILE A 73 5.32 -9.83 14.29
N THR A 74 5.40 -11.14 14.13
CA THR A 74 6.67 -11.84 13.89
C THR A 74 6.82 -12.12 12.41
N LEU A 75 7.87 -11.56 11.81
CA LEU A 75 8.19 -11.70 10.40
C LEU A 75 9.44 -12.57 10.20
N PRO A 76 9.48 -13.43 9.17
CA PRO A 76 10.68 -14.20 8.83
C PRO A 76 11.93 -13.33 8.70
N ARG A 77 13.04 -13.74 9.34
CA ARG A 77 14.36 -13.05 9.43
C ARG A 77 14.37 -11.69 10.13
N ILE A 78 13.26 -10.96 10.18
CA ILE A 78 13.16 -9.65 10.85
C ILE A 78 12.89 -9.85 12.35
N GLY A 79 12.17 -10.90 12.73
CA GLY A 79 11.79 -11.19 14.10
C GLY A 79 10.51 -10.47 14.53
N ARG A 80 10.36 -10.28 15.85
CA ARG A 80 9.16 -9.71 16.47
C ARG A 80 9.21 -8.18 16.41
N VAL A 81 8.23 -7.58 15.75
CA VAL A 81 8.11 -6.13 15.52
C VAL A 81 6.83 -5.62 16.17
N GLN A 82 6.93 -4.51 16.90
CA GLN A 82 5.78 -3.87 17.53
C GLN A 82 4.93 -3.13 16.49
N LEU A 83 3.60 -3.33 16.56
CA LEU A 83 2.62 -2.64 15.74
C LEU A 83 2.19 -1.33 16.39
N LYS A 84 1.95 -0.31 15.56
CA LYS A 84 1.40 0.97 16.03
C LYS A 84 -0.08 0.85 16.43
N GLU A 85 -0.84 0.09 15.63
CA GLU A 85 -2.26 -0.17 15.85
C GLU A 85 -2.41 -1.53 16.54
N ARG A 86 -3.12 -1.55 17.69
CA ARG A 86 -3.26 -2.74 18.52
C ARG A 86 -4.61 -3.40 18.23
N GLY A 87 -4.61 -4.69 17.95
CA GLY A 87 -5.81 -5.51 17.73
C GLY A 87 -6.48 -5.30 16.37
N TYR A 88 -5.86 -4.56 15.46
CA TYR A 88 -6.41 -4.33 14.12
C TYR A 88 -6.23 -5.53 13.19
N LEU A 89 -5.06 -6.19 13.25
CA LEU A 89 -4.80 -7.36 12.42
C LEU A 89 -5.48 -8.60 13.03
N PRO A 90 -6.08 -9.47 12.19
CA PRO A 90 -6.75 -10.67 12.68
C PRO A 90 -5.73 -11.66 13.25
N ALA A 91 -5.64 -11.73 14.57
CA ALA A 91 -4.66 -12.59 15.27
C ALA A 91 -4.95 -14.09 15.09
N THR A 92 -6.19 -14.46 14.79
CA THR A 92 -6.62 -15.84 14.56
C THR A 92 -6.46 -16.31 13.11
N ALA A 93 -6.23 -15.38 12.17
CA ALA A 93 -6.12 -15.72 10.76
C ALA A 93 -4.70 -16.17 10.42
N HIS A 94 -4.59 -17.17 9.55
CA HIS A 94 -3.33 -17.61 8.98
C HIS A 94 -3.07 -16.83 7.67
N PRO A 95 -2.18 -15.82 7.67
CA PRO A 95 -1.96 -15.03 6.46
C PRO A 95 -1.24 -15.86 5.39
N ARG A 96 -1.83 -15.92 4.20
CA ARG A 96 -1.23 -16.54 3.00
C ARG A 96 0.02 -15.82 2.55
N SER A 97 0.02 -14.49 2.65
CA SER A 97 1.21 -13.68 2.41
C SER A 97 1.16 -12.39 3.19
N VAL A 98 2.34 -11.80 3.40
CA VAL A 98 2.48 -10.49 4.02
C VAL A 98 3.27 -9.59 3.09
N THR A 99 2.73 -8.41 2.81
CA THR A 99 3.45 -7.37 2.08
C THR A 99 3.81 -6.26 3.04
N VAL A 100 5.08 -5.87 3.05
CA VAL A 100 5.63 -4.83 3.91
C VAL A 100 6.02 -3.63 3.05
N PRO A 101 5.10 -2.69 2.78
CA PRO A 101 5.41 -1.49 2.02
C PRO A 101 5.95 -0.37 2.92
N GLU A 102 6.88 0.40 2.36
CA GLU A 102 7.36 1.67 2.86
C GLU A 102 6.65 2.81 2.13
N ARG A 103 6.16 3.79 2.89
CA ARG A 103 5.58 5.01 2.37
C ARG A 103 5.90 6.18 3.29
N ALA A 104 6.64 7.15 2.75
CA ALA A 104 6.94 8.43 3.37
C ALA A 104 7.64 8.33 4.75
N GLY A 105 8.59 7.41 4.87
CA GLY A 105 9.37 7.12 6.06
C GLY A 105 8.66 6.19 7.05
N ARG A 106 7.56 5.55 6.65
CA ARG A 106 6.77 4.64 7.50
C ARG A 106 6.64 3.28 6.84
N TRP A 107 6.82 2.25 7.63
CA TRP A 107 6.59 0.87 7.23
C TRP A 107 5.21 0.43 7.66
N TYR A 108 4.51 -0.25 6.77
CA TYR A 108 3.20 -0.83 7.01
C TYR A 108 3.27 -2.34 6.81
N VAL A 109 2.25 -3.04 7.29
CA VAL A 109 2.08 -4.48 7.11
C VAL A 109 0.70 -4.69 6.51
N SER A 110 0.65 -5.39 5.38
CA SER A 110 -0.59 -5.82 4.73
C SER A 110 -0.63 -7.34 4.73
N LEU A 111 -1.64 -7.91 5.38
CA LEU A 111 -1.87 -9.35 5.41
C LEU A 111 -2.86 -9.72 4.31
N ALA A 112 -2.57 -10.80 3.57
CA ALA A 112 -3.55 -11.47 2.74
C ALA A 112 -4.05 -12.69 3.53
N VAL A 113 -5.30 -12.64 3.99
CA VAL A 113 -5.94 -13.71 4.77
C VAL A 113 -7.13 -14.25 3.97
N GLU A 114 -7.38 -15.55 4.10
CA GLU A 114 -8.61 -16.17 3.61
C GLU A 114 -9.59 -16.17 4.77
N GLU A 115 -10.76 -15.58 4.56
CA GLU A 115 -11.81 -15.46 5.56
C GLU A 115 -13.14 -15.83 4.90
N GLU A 116 -13.96 -16.60 5.62
CA GLU A 116 -15.29 -16.93 5.16
C GLU A 116 -16.17 -15.67 5.22
N ARG A 117 -16.65 -15.25 4.04
CA ARG A 117 -17.48 -14.06 3.93
C ARG A 117 -18.86 -14.37 4.49
N ARG A 118 -19.16 -13.86 5.69
CA ARG A 118 -20.52 -13.91 6.23
C ARG A 118 -21.47 -13.16 5.29
N SER A 119 -22.57 -13.82 4.90
CA SER A 119 -23.68 -13.15 4.22
C SER A 119 -24.29 -12.13 5.17
N LEU A 120 -24.11 -10.85 4.86
CA LEU A 120 -24.81 -9.78 5.57
C LEU A 120 -26.21 -9.68 4.99
N VAL A 121 -27.22 -9.52 5.86
CA VAL A 121 -28.57 -9.15 5.43
C VAL A 121 -28.48 -7.74 4.84
N PRO A 122 -28.84 -7.54 3.56
CA PRO A 122 -28.82 -6.21 2.98
C PRO A 122 -29.80 -5.30 3.73
N PRO A 123 -29.50 -3.98 3.84
CA PRO A 123 -30.45 -3.03 4.39
C PRO A 123 -31.78 -3.13 3.64
N MET A 124 -32.91 -3.06 4.35
CA MET A 124 -34.22 -3.01 3.70
C MET A 124 -34.44 -1.63 3.07
N GLY A 125 -35.07 -1.58 1.89
CA GLY A 125 -35.47 -0.34 1.22
C GLY A 125 -35.31 -0.42 -0.30
N GLU A 126 -35.62 0.69 -0.97
CA GLU A 126 -35.42 0.85 -2.41
C GLU A 126 -33.96 1.18 -2.73
N ALA A 127 -33.43 0.57 -3.79
CA ALA A 127 -32.08 0.84 -4.27
C ALA A 127 -31.88 2.34 -4.51
N VAL A 128 -30.76 2.88 -4.03
CA VAL A 128 -30.44 4.30 -4.17
C VAL A 128 -29.43 4.54 -5.29
N GLY A 129 -29.63 5.63 -6.03
CA GLY A 129 -28.62 6.14 -6.96
C GLY A 129 -27.53 6.90 -6.21
N VAL A 130 -26.27 6.70 -6.59
CA VAL A 130 -25.13 7.45 -6.03
C VAL A 130 -24.45 8.21 -7.17
N ASP A 131 -24.55 9.54 -7.14
CA ASP A 131 -23.87 10.44 -8.06
C ASP A 131 -22.56 10.93 -7.44
N LEU A 132 -21.45 10.90 -8.20
CA LEU A 132 -20.13 11.31 -7.72
C LEU A 132 -19.76 12.69 -8.24
N GLY A 133 -19.40 13.59 -7.32
CA GLY A 133 -19.18 14.99 -7.65
C GLY A 133 -17.76 15.49 -7.38
N ILE A 134 -17.49 16.71 -7.89
CA ILE A 134 -16.34 17.53 -7.48
C ILE A 134 -16.70 18.47 -6.32
N HIS A 135 -17.94 18.93 -6.26
CA HIS A 135 -18.42 19.85 -5.23
C HIS A 135 -18.69 19.12 -3.91
N ALA A 136 -19.54 18.09 -3.97
CA ALA A 136 -19.71 17.05 -2.95
C ALA A 136 -18.96 15.78 -3.39
N LEU A 137 -18.55 14.93 -2.45
CA LEU A 137 -17.90 13.65 -2.75
C LEU A 137 -18.89 12.70 -3.42
N ALA A 138 -20.11 12.63 -2.88
CA ALA A 138 -21.21 11.90 -3.47
C ALA A 138 -22.56 12.49 -3.04
N THR A 139 -23.57 12.41 -3.90
CA THR A 139 -24.97 12.72 -3.60
C THR A 139 -25.81 11.48 -3.84
N VAL A 140 -26.64 11.12 -2.87
CA VAL A 140 -27.52 9.96 -2.93
C VAL A 140 -28.92 10.43 -3.33
N SER A 141 -29.65 9.60 -4.09
CA SER A 141 -31.01 9.92 -4.58
C SER A 141 -32.03 10.23 -3.48
N ASP A 142 -31.76 9.80 -2.24
CA ASP A 142 -32.59 10.12 -1.06
C ASP A 142 -32.27 11.49 -0.43
N GLY A 143 -31.42 12.30 -1.06
CA GLY A 143 -31.00 13.62 -0.61
C GLY A 143 -29.78 13.61 0.32
N THR A 144 -29.22 12.44 0.69
CA THR A 144 -27.99 12.38 1.48
C THR A 144 -26.82 12.96 0.68
N VAL A 145 -26.14 13.98 1.22
CA VAL A 145 -24.94 14.57 0.61
C VAL A 145 -23.72 14.20 1.44
N ILE A 146 -22.71 13.63 0.78
CA ILE A 146 -21.40 13.33 1.36
C ILE A 146 -20.43 14.42 0.96
N GLU A 147 -19.91 15.16 1.94
CA GLU A 147 -19.01 16.29 1.71
C GLU A 147 -17.67 15.89 1.08
N ASN A 148 -17.16 16.72 0.18
CA ASN A 148 -15.81 16.54 -0.36
C ASN A 148 -14.79 17.18 0.59
N PRO A 149 -13.82 16.42 1.14
CA PRO A 149 -12.82 16.99 2.05
C PRO A 149 -11.89 18.00 1.38
N ARG A 150 -11.86 18.09 0.04
CA ARG A 150 -11.01 19.00 -0.77
C ARG A 150 -9.56 19.04 -0.28
N SER A 151 -9.06 17.91 0.20
CA SER A 151 -7.81 17.81 0.95
C SER A 151 -6.60 18.17 0.09
N LEU A 152 -6.65 17.98 -1.22
CA LEU A 152 -5.61 18.48 -2.11
C LEU A 152 -5.58 20.01 -2.11
N ALA A 153 -6.72 20.66 -2.36
CA ALA A 153 -6.82 22.13 -2.43
C ALA A 153 -6.34 22.79 -1.13
N ALA A 154 -6.77 22.26 0.02
CA ALA A 154 -6.36 22.76 1.34
C ALA A 154 -4.82 22.68 1.57
N TRP A 155 -4.14 21.72 0.94
CA TRP A 155 -2.71 21.48 1.13
C TRP A 155 -1.83 21.89 -0.06
N THR A 156 -2.42 22.33 -1.18
CA THR A 156 -1.69 22.69 -2.41
C THR A 156 -0.60 23.72 -2.16
N ARG A 157 -0.90 24.80 -1.43
CA ARG A 157 0.09 25.86 -1.14
C ARG A 157 1.33 25.30 -0.43
N LYS A 158 1.13 24.44 0.56
CA LYS A 158 2.21 23.79 1.31
C LYS A 158 2.98 22.80 0.44
N LEU A 159 2.28 22.00 -0.37
CA LEU A 159 2.92 21.07 -1.31
C LEU A 159 3.82 21.80 -2.32
N GLN A 160 3.33 22.88 -2.92
CA GLN A 160 4.11 23.70 -3.86
C GLN A 160 5.34 24.30 -3.19
N HIS A 161 5.20 24.82 -1.95
CA HIS A 161 6.35 25.35 -1.21
C HIS A 161 7.41 24.27 -0.97
N LEU A 162 7.01 23.10 -0.45
CA LEU A 162 7.92 21.98 -0.20
C LEU A 162 8.59 21.47 -1.49
N GLN A 163 7.85 21.46 -2.61
CA GLN A 163 8.39 21.07 -3.91
C GLN A 163 9.45 22.08 -4.41
N ARG A 164 9.20 23.39 -4.25
CA ARG A 164 10.18 24.45 -4.59
C ARG A 164 11.45 24.32 -3.75
N GLU A 165 11.34 24.02 -2.47
CA GLU A 165 12.52 23.76 -1.64
C GLU A 165 13.33 22.57 -2.14
N VAL A 166 12.68 21.45 -2.48
CA VAL A 166 13.36 20.27 -3.04
C VAL A 166 14.09 20.59 -4.34
N SER A 167 13.48 21.42 -5.20
CA SER A 167 14.06 21.85 -6.47
C SER A 167 15.30 22.73 -6.26
N ARG A 168 15.27 23.64 -5.30
CA ARG A 168 16.38 24.56 -4.98
C ARG A 168 17.57 23.89 -4.30
N LYS A 169 17.45 22.66 -3.77
CA LYS A 169 18.57 21.95 -3.12
C LYS A 169 19.38 21.13 -4.13
N LYS A 170 20.71 21.12 -3.95
CA LYS A 170 21.66 20.34 -4.78
C LYS A 170 21.26 18.87 -4.87
N LYS A 171 21.20 18.33 -6.10
CA LYS A 171 20.94 16.91 -6.37
C LYS A 171 21.97 16.03 -5.65
N GLY A 172 21.51 14.97 -4.98
CA GLY A 172 22.35 14.07 -4.19
C GLY A 172 22.73 14.57 -2.80
N SER A 173 22.47 15.84 -2.45
CA SER A 173 22.81 16.35 -1.11
C SER A 173 21.89 15.79 -0.02
N ARG A 174 22.44 15.59 1.19
CA ARG A 174 21.66 15.21 2.38
C ARG A 174 20.49 16.17 2.65
N ASN A 175 20.69 17.47 2.40
CA ASN A 175 19.65 18.50 2.58
C ASN A 175 18.49 18.33 1.60
N ARG A 176 18.76 17.92 0.35
CA ARG A 176 17.71 17.60 -0.62
C ARG A 176 16.91 16.37 -0.18
N GLU A 177 17.56 15.34 0.34
CA GLU A 177 16.86 14.14 0.82
C GLU A 177 15.97 14.46 2.03
N LYS A 178 16.44 15.29 2.98
CA LYS A 178 15.59 15.81 4.07
C LYS A 178 14.37 16.57 3.56
N ALA A 179 14.55 17.43 2.55
CA ALA A 179 13.44 18.18 1.94
C ALA A 179 12.45 17.24 1.21
N LYS A 180 12.95 16.25 0.46
CA LYS A 180 12.11 15.24 -0.20
C LYS A 180 11.29 14.43 0.81
N ALA A 181 11.89 14.04 1.94
CA ALA A 181 11.18 13.32 2.98
C ALA A 181 10.02 14.14 3.58
N ARG A 182 10.21 15.45 3.78
CA ARG A 182 9.12 16.37 4.20
C ARG A 182 8.02 16.46 3.15
N TRP A 183 8.40 16.64 1.89
CA TRP A 183 7.46 16.71 0.76
C TRP A 183 6.66 15.40 0.62
N SER A 184 7.33 14.25 0.70
CA SER A 184 6.71 12.91 0.66
C SER A 184 5.71 12.69 1.80
N ARG A 185 6.05 13.11 3.03
CA ARG A 185 5.13 13.05 4.19
C ARG A 185 3.89 13.92 3.98
N CYS A 186 4.04 15.09 3.37
CA CYS A 186 2.91 15.96 3.06
C CYS A 186 1.98 15.30 2.02
N HIS A 187 2.54 14.75 0.95
CA HIS A 187 1.76 13.98 -0.03
C HIS A 187 1.07 12.77 0.59
N ALA A 188 1.76 12.05 1.48
CA ALA A 188 1.16 10.92 2.20
C ALA A 188 -0.05 11.37 3.01
N LYS A 189 0.05 12.46 3.78
CA LYS A 189 -1.07 13.02 4.56
C LYS A 189 -2.28 13.37 3.70
N VAL A 190 -2.08 14.04 2.57
CA VAL A 190 -3.18 14.39 1.64
C VAL A 190 -3.87 13.14 1.11
N ALA A 191 -3.09 12.13 0.69
CA ALA A 191 -3.64 10.87 0.21
C ALA A 191 -4.34 10.07 1.32
N ASP A 192 -3.86 10.13 2.56
CA ASP A 192 -4.53 9.49 3.71
C ASP A 192 -5.86 10.17 4.03
N LEU A 193 -5.95 11.50 3.99
CA LEU A 193 -7.21 12.23 4.16
C LEU A 193 -8.24 11.87 3.09
N ARG A 194 -7.81 11.72 1.83
CA ARG A 194 -8.70 11.26 0.75
C ARG A 194 -9.19 9.84 1.00
N LYS A 195 -8.27 8.95 1.39
CA LYS A 195 -8.59 7.53 1.63
C LYS A 195 -9.54 7.36 2.81
N ASP A 196 -9.35 8.14 3.88
CA ASP A 196 -10.24 8.16 5.05
C ASP A 196 -11.67 8.57 4.66
N ALA A 197 -11.83 9.71 3.97
CA ALA A 197 -13.14 10.16 3.50
C ALA A 197 -13.84 9.14 2.59
N LEU A 198 -13.09 8.50 1.68
CA LEU A 198 -13.63 7.44 0.84
C LEU A 198 -14.09 6.24 1.66
N HIS A 199 -13.30 5.76 2.63
CA HIS A 199 -13.68 4.62 3.46
C HIS A 199 -14.88 4.92 4.35
N GLN A 200 -14.96 6.12 4.92
CA GLN A 200 -16.12 6.54 5.71
C GLN A 200 -17.38 6.60 4.84
N ALA A 201 -17.29 7.20 3.65
CA ALA A 201 -18.39 7.28 2.69
C ALA A 201 -18.88 5.88 2.27
N THR A 202 -17.96 5.00 1.83
CA THR A 202 -18.34 3.65 1.39
C THR A 202 -18.88 2.80 2.53
N THR A 203 -18.35 2.95 3.76
CA THR A 203 -18.84 2.22 4.92
C THR A 203 -20.23 2.70 5.32
N MET A 204 -20.47 4.01 5.29
CA MET A 204 -21.78 4.59 5.56
C MET A 204 -22.80 4.07 4.54
N LEU A 205 -22.49 4.15 3.24
CA LEU A 205 -23.37 3.67 2.18
C LEU A 205 -23.67 2.17 2.33
N ALA A 206 -22.64 1.34 2.47
CA ALA A 206 -22.80 -0.11 2.59
C ALA A 206 -23.60 -0.55 3.83
N LYS A 207 -23.61 0.25 4.90
CA LYS A 207 -24.36 -0.06 6.12
C LYS A 207 -25.79 0.45 6.11
N THR A 208 -26.04 1.58 5.43
CA THR A 208 -27.30 2.32 5.57
C THR A 208 -28.18 2.24 4.34
N LYS A 209 -27.61 1.96 3.17
CA LYS A 209 -28.34 2.02 1.90
C LYS A 209 -28.47 0.61 1.30
N PRO A 210 -29.68 0.21 0.89
CA PRO A 210 -29.86 -0.96 0.05
C PRO A 210 -29.12 -0.72 -1.28
N VAL A 211 -28.35 -1.72 -1.70
CA VAL A 211 -27.61 -1.73 -2.97
C VAL A 211 -28.22 -2.80 -3.86
#